data_AF-A0A6P8HZL2-F1
#
_entry.id   AF-A0A6P8HZL2-F1
#
_cell.length_a   1.000
_cell.length_b   1.000
_cell.length_c   1.000
_cell.angle_alpha   90.00
_cell.angle_beta   90.00
_cell.angle_gamma   90.00
#
_symmetry.space_group_name_H-M   'P 1'
#
loop_
_entity.id
_entity.type
_entity.pdbx_description
1 polymer ?
#
loop_
_entity_poly.entity_id
_entity_poly.type
_entity_poly.pdbx_seq_one_letter_code
_entity_poly.pdbx_strand_id
1 'polypeptide(L)'
;MHWGIEYFTDPSDRQKKEANHLQSLGVQIIIGAHPHVLEGHTTNGTQLIAYSLGNALFAPKHKNKLFYYNREPSEETVKEFETYMASPEGLADPTTHSRIMRVQIDKKGLVGASYLPLRINFDPTSKCLQPTPTGPATNWIRVCSADDSACLN
;
A
#
# COMPACT_ATOMS: atom_id res chain seq x y z
N MET A 1 -3.67 9.44 7.67
CA MET A 1 -2.61 10.45 7.56
C MET A 1 -2.20 10.56 6.10
N HIS A 2 -2.11 11.77 5.56
CA HIS A 2 -1.53 12.01 4.23
C HIS A 2 -0.13 12.59 4.46
N TRP A 3 0.90 11.77 4.34
CA TRP A 3 2.24 12.09 4.86
C TRP A 3 3.36 11.27 4.19
N GLY A 4 4.60 11.49 4.58
CA GLY A 4 5.73 10.77 4.03
C GLY A 4 6.23 11.35 2.72
N ILE A 5 7.05 10.57 2.01
CA ILE A 5 7.75 11.00 0.81
C ILE A 5 7.32 10.09 -0.34
N GLU A 6 6.88 10.69 -1.45
CA GLU A 6 6.49 9.91 -2.63
C GLU A 6 7.59 8.93 -3.04
N TYR A 7 7.19 7.67 -3.19
CA TYR A 7 7.99 6.55 -3.66
C TYR A 7 9.15 6.12 -2.75
N PHE A 8 9.15 6.57 -1.50
CA PHE A 8 10.07 6.10 -0.49
C PHE A 8 9.42 4.95 0.29
N THR A 9 10.09 3.79 0.37
CA THR A 9 9.51 2.55 0.93
C THR A 9 9.64 2.43 2.44
N ASP A 10 10.40 3.33 3.06
CA ASP A 10 10.61 3.38 4.50
C ASP A 10 9.93 4.62 5.09
N PRO A 11 9.33 4.53 6.28
CA PRO A 11 8.76 5.71 6.92
C PRO A 11 9.85 6.76 7.22
N SER A 12 9.59 7.99 6.80
CA SER A 12 10.43 9.15 7.12
C SER A 12 10.47 9.45 8.62
N ASP A 13 11.51 10.13 9.07
CA ASP A 13 11.64 10.57 10.48
C ASP A 13 10.48 11.47 10.91
N ARG A 14 9.96 12.26 9.97
CA ARG A 14 8.77 13.09 10.21
C ARG A 14 7.53 12.22 10.49
N GLN A 15 7.28 11.18 9.68
CA GLN A 15 6.19 10.24 9.94
C GLN A 15 6.33 9.57 11.29
N LYS A 16 7.54 9.08 11.63
CA LYS A 16 7.82 8.44 12.94
C LYS A 16 7.57 9.40 14.10
N LYS A 17 8.02 10.66 14.00
CA LYS A 17 7.81 11.69 15.02
C LYS A 17 6.32 12.02 15.21
N GLU A 18 5.59 12.21 14.11
CA GLU A 18 4.15 12.49 14.14
C GLU A 18 3.36 11.29 14.70
N ALA A 19 3.71 10.06 14.30
CA ALA A 19 3.11 8.84 14.81
C ALA A 19 3.33 8.69 16.33
N ASN A 20 4.58 8.87 16.80
CA ASN A 20 4.92 8.81 18.22
C ASN A 20 4.18 9.87 19.03
N HIS A 21 4.03 11.08 18.50
CA HIS A 21 3.26 12.13 19.14
C HIS A 21 1.78 11.74 19.28
N LEU A 22 1.15 11.27 18.21
CA LEU A 22 -0.24 10.81 18.24
C LEU A 22 -0.43 9.63 19.21
N GLN A 23 0.51 8.68 19.24
CA GLN A 23 0.49 7.59 20.21
C GLN A 23 0.56 8.10 21.65
N SER A 24 1.39 9.11 21.92
CA SER A 24 1.50 9.72 23.26
C SER A 24 0.21 10.41 23.72
N LEU A 25 -0.65 10.81 22.78
CA LEU A 25 -1.98 11.38 23.04
C LEU A 25 -3.08 10.30 23.21
N GLY A 26 -2.72 9.02 23.14
CA GLY A 26 -3.65 7.91 23.27
C GLY A 26 -4.34 7.49 21.97
N VAL A 27 -3.88 7.97 20.81
CA VAL A 27 -4.41 7.49 19.52
C VAL A 27 -4.02 6.02 19.35
N GLN A 28 -5.01 5.16 19.16
CA GLN A 28 -4.79 3.72 19.07
C GLN A 28 -4.53 3.23 17.65
N ILE A 29 -5.04 3.91 16.62
CA ILE A 29 -4.91 3.46 15.25
C ILE A 29 -4.51 4.64 14.38
N ILE A 30 -3.36 4.52 13.72
CA ILE A 30 -2.84 5.51 12.79
C ILE A 30 -2.62 4.82 11.44
N ILE A 31 -3.40 5.20 10.44
CA ILE A 31 -3.30 4.65 9.08
C ILE A 31 -2.91 5.76 8.14
N GLY A 32 -1.81 5.58 7.43
CA GLY A 32 -1.24 6.53 6.48
C GLY A 32 -1.40 6.11 5.02
N ALA A 33 -1.22 7.11 4.17
CA ALA A 33 -1.15 7.05 2.71
C ALA A 33 -0.34 8.27 2.24
N HIS A 34 -0.23 8.46 0.92
CA HIS A 34 0.56 9.47 0.17
C HIS A 34 1.87 8.98 -0.47
N PRO A 35 2.69 8.11 0.15
CA PRO A 35 3.94 7.68 -0.49
C PRO A 35 3.74 6.95 -1.82
N HIS A 36 2.51 6.57 -2.17
CA HIS A 36 2.18 5.82 -3.40
C HIS A 36 2.92 4.47 -3.52
N VAL A 37 3.50 4.00 -2.41
CA VAL A 37 4.13 2.70 -2.23
C VAL A 37 3.74 2.14 -0.87
N LEU A 38 3.88 0.83 -0.69
CA LEU A 38 3.78 0.22 0.63
C LEU A 38 4.94 0.69 1.51
N GLU A 39 4.60 1.05 2.75
CA GLU A 39 5.57 1.15 3.84
C GLU A 39 5.20 0.11 4.91
N GLY A 40 6.11 -0.14 5.84
CA GLY A 40 5.87 -1.06 6.94
C GLY A 40 4.86 -0.56 7.98
N HIS A 41 4.64 -1.37 9.00
CA HIS A 41 3.74 -1.07 10.12
C HIS A 41 4.32 -1.52 11.46
N THR A 42 3.80 -0.98 12.55
CA THR A 42 4.17 -1.37 13.92
C THR A 42 2.93 -1.62 14.76
N THR A 43 3.06 -2.46 15.79
CA THR A 43 2.05 -2.61 16.84
C THR A 43 2.70 -2.91 18.18
N ASN A 44 2.13 -2.42 19.26
CA ASN A 44 2.47 -2.80 20.63
C ASN A 44 1.34 -3.60 21.32
N GLY A 45 0.35 -4.06 20.54
CA GLY A 45 -0.82 -4.80 21.03
C GLY A 45 -2.03 -3.92 21.35
N THR A 46 -1.83 -2.66 21.74
CA THR A 46 -2.92 -1.70 22.02
C THR A 46 -2.96 -0.54 21.04
N GLN A 47 -1.88 -0.34 20.27
CA GLN A 47 -1.77 0.67 19.23
C GLN A 47 -1.22 0.07 17.95
N LEU A 48 -1.76 0.51 16.80
CA LEU A 48 -1.36 0.14 15.45
C LEU A 48 -0.93 1.38 14.67
N ILE A 49 0.23 1.33 14.03
CA ILE A 49 0.65 2.30 13.03
C ILE A 49 0.87 1.58 11.71
N ALA A 50 0.11 1.91 10.68
CA ALA A 50 0.41 1.55 9.30
C ALA A 50 0.84 2.80 8.55
N TYR A 51 2.12 2.89 8.16
CA TYR A 51 2.67 4.14 7.63
C TYR A 51 2.16 4.45 6.21
N SER A 52 2.05 3.44 5.35
CA SER A 52 1.37 3.54 4.06
C SER A 52 0.78 2.20 3.64
N LEU A 53 -0.50 2.20 3.27
CA LEU A 53 -1.18 1.03 2.68
C LEU A 53 -0.92 0.85 1.19
N GLY A 54 -0.12 1.74 0.58
CA GLY A 54 0.13 1.72 -0.87
C GLY A 54 -1.08 2.18 -1.66
N ASN A 55 -1.09 1.89 -2.95
CA ASN A 55 -2.18 2.29 -3.84
C ASN A 55 -3.33 1.28 -3.78
N ALA A 56 -4.58 1.73 -3.76
CA ALA A 56 -5.73 0.85 -3.98
C ALA A 56 -5.89 0.57 -5.49
N LEU A 57 -6.15 1.62 -6.28
CA LEU A 57 -6.19 1.58 -7.73
C LEU A 57 -5.51 2.84 -8.27
N PHE A 58 -4.27 2.71 -8.74
CA PHE A 58 -3.46 3.81 -9.24
C PHE A 58 -2.46 3.25 -10.25
N ALA A 59 -2.18 3.97 -11.34
CA ALA A 59 -1.16 3.50 -12.27
C ALA A 59 0.24 3.64 -11.66
N PRO A 60 1.22 2.86 -12.16
CA PRO A 60 2.56 2.89 -11.63
C PRO A 60 3.25 4.25 -11.77
N LYS A 61 4.37 4.39 -11.05
CA LYS A 61 5.15 5.64 -11.00
C LYS A 61 5.43 6.14 -12.42
N HIS A 62 5.21 7.44 -12.63
CA HIS A 62 5.40 8.13 -13.92
C HIS A 62 4.51 7.69 -15.09
N LYS A 63 3.83 6.54 -15.01
CA LYS A 63 2.92 6.07 -16.07
C LYS A 63 1.54 6.72 -16.02
N ASN A 64 1.09 7.17 -14.84
CA ASN A 64 -0.13 7.95 -14.71
C ASN A 64 -0.16 9.21 -15.58
N LYS A 65 0.99 9.86 -15.80
CA LYS A 65 1.08 11.10 -16.59
C LYS A 65 0.63 10.91 -18.04
N LEU A 66 0.77 9.69 -18.58
CA LEU A 66 0.33 9.33 -19.92
C LEU A 66 -1.19 9.50 -20.10
N PHE A 67 -1.96 9.42 -19.01
CA PHE A 67 -3.42 9.42 -19.01
C PHE A 67 -4.02 10.61 -18.25
N TYR A 68 -3.27 11.24 -17.33
CA TYR A 68 -3.82 12.22 -16.38
C TYR A 68 -4.45 13.46 -17.04
N TYR A 69 -3.81 13.98 -18.08
CA TYR A 69 -4.33 15.10 -18.88
C TYR A 69 -4.76 14.67 -20.28
N ASN A 70 -4.66 13.38 -20.58
CA ASN A 70 -4.92 12.83 -21.89
C ASN A 70 -6.12 11.88 -21.82
N ARG A 71 -7.31 12.43 -22.03
CA ARG A 71 -8.57 11.66 -21.96
C ARG A 71 -8.69 10.64 -23.09
N GLU A 72 -7.95 10.82 -24.17
CA GLU A 72 -7.95 9.98 -25.37
C GLU A 72 -6.51 9.66 -25.79
N PRO A 73 -5.79 8.82 -25.02
CA PRO A 73 -4.42 8.45 -25.35
C PRO A 73 -4.34 7.74 -26.71
N SER A 74 -3.25 7.94 -27.43
CA SER A 74 -3.00 7.22 -28.68
C SER A 74 -2.88 5.72 -28.42
N GLU A 75 -3.16 4.90 -29.44
CA GLU A 75 -2.94 3.44 -29.37
C GLU A 75 -1.50 3.09 -28.99
N GLU A 76 -0.53 3.89 -29.45
CA GLU A 76 0.88 3.74 -29.08
C GLU A 76 1.11 3.96 -27.57
N THR A 77 0.50 5.00 -27.00
CA THR A 77 0.58 5.29 -25.55
C THR A 77 -0.02 4.15 -24.72
N VAL A 78 -1.16 3.63 -25.15
CA VAL A 78 -1.80 2.47 -24.50
C VAL A 78 -0.87 1.25 -24.59
N LYS A 79 -0.33 0.96 -25.77
CA LYS A 79 0.57 -0.17 -25.98
C LYS A 79 1.88 -0.07 -25.17
N GLU A 80 2.43 1.14 -25.01
CA GLU A 80 3.58 1.38 -24.14
C GLU A 80 3.25 1.01 -22.68
N PHE A 81 2.09 1.46 -22.19
CA PHE A 81 1.63 1.14 -20.85
C PHE A 81 1.44 -0.36 -20.63
N GLU A 82 0.78 -1.04 -21.58
CA GLU A 82 0.56 -2.48 -21.52
C GLU A 82 1.89 -3.25 -21.51
N THR A 83 2.83 -2.85 -22.38
CA THR A 83 4.17 -3.45 -22.46
C THR A 83 4.93 -3.27 -21.15
N TYR A 84 4.85 -2.08 -20.56
CA TYR A 84 5.46 -1.82 -19.26
C TYR A 84 4.88 -2.70 -18.15
N MET A 85 3.55 -2.78 -18.04
CA MET A 85 2.88 -3.60 -17.02
C MET A 85 3.21 -5.09 -17.13
N ALA A 86 3.48 -5.58 -18.35
CA ALA A 86 3.89 -6.96 -18.61
C ALA A 86 5.41 -7.20 -18.48
N SER A 87 6.21 -6.13 -18.41
CA SER A 87 7.68 -6.23 -18.33
C SER A 87 8.15 -6.64 -16.94
N PRO A 88 9.36 -7.22 -16.80
CA PRO A 88 9.96 -7.48 -15.49
C PRO A 88 10.04 -6.23 -14.59
N GLU A 89 10.23 -5.04 -15.19
CA GLU A 89 10.26 -3.77 -14.47
C GLU A 89 8.89 -3.42 -13.87
N GLY A 90 7.82 -3.47 -14.67
CA GLY A 90 6.46 -3.25 -14.17
C GLY A 90 5.99 -4.33 -13.19
N LEU A 91 6.50 -5.56 -13.35
CA LEU A 91 6.27 -6.65 -12.39
C LEU A 91 6.98 -6.41 -11.05
N ALA A 92 8.08 -5.67 -11.03
CA ALA A 92 8.84 -5.33 -9.82
C ALA A 92 8.47 -3.95 -9.25
N ASP A 93 7.60 -3.16 -9.89
CA ASP A 93 7.34 -1.78 -9.47
C ASP A 93 6.72 -1.72 -8.06
N PRO A 94 7.37 -1.03 -7.09
CA PRO A 94 6.89 -0.92 -5.70
C PRO A 94 5.52 -0.25 -5.58
N THR A 95 5.11 0.58 -6.54
CA THR A 95 3.80 1.26 -6.55
C THR A 95 2.63 0.33 -6.87
N THR A 96 2.91 -0.86 -7.40
CA THR A 96 1.90 -1.91 -7.63
C THR A 96 1.63 -2.73 -6.37
N HIS A 97 2.49 -2.66 -5.36
CA HIS A 97 2.29 -3.36 -4.11
C HIS A 97 1.28 -2.61 -3.24
N SER A 98 0.39 -3.35 -2.60
CA SER A 98 -0.69 -2.81 -1.79
C SER A 98 -1.12 -3.79 -0.70
N ARG A 99 -2.05 -3.39 0.16
CA ARG A 99 -2.72 -4.31 1.09
C ARG A 99 -4.08 -3.78 1.51
N ILE A 100 -4.97 -4.71 1.85
CA ILE A 100 -6.17 -4.38 2.64
C ILE A 100 -5.84 -4.62 4.11
N MET A 101 -6.00 -3.60 4.93
CA MET A 101 -5.86 -3.70 6.39
C MET A 101 -7.23 -3.98 7.02
N ARG A 102 -7.30 -5.00 7.87
CA ARG A 102 -8.45 -5.32 8.72
C ARG A 102 -8.07 -5.00 10.16
N VAL A 103 -8.84 -4.12 10.78
CA VAL A 103 -8.65 -3.73 12.18
C VAL A 103 -9.89 -4.14 12.98
N GLN A 104 -9.67 -4.79 14.11
CA GLN A 104 -10.70 -5.22 15.04
C GLN A 104 -10.66 -4.33 16.28
N ILE A 105 -11.82 -3.77 16.66
CA ILE A 105 -11.95 -2.78 17.72
C ILE A 105 -13.11 -3.18 18.64
N ASP A 106 -12.96 -2.96 19.94
CA ASP A 106 -14.03 -3.07 20.94
C ASP A 106 -14.20 -1.76 21.74
N LYS A 107 -14.97 -1.80 22.84
CA LYS A 107 -15.21 -0.63 23.71
C LYS A 107 -13.95 -0.12 24.42
N LYS A 108 -12.91 -0.94 24.53
CA LYS A 108 -11.62 -0.61 25.16
C LYS A 108 -10.58 -0.19 24.13
N GLY A 109 -10.74 -0.60 22.87
CA GLY A 109 -9.92 -0.12 21.77
C GLY A 109 -9.49 -1.22 20.80
N LEU A 110 -8.25 -1.13 20.31
CA LEU A 110 -7.69 -2.11 19.38
C LEU A 110 -7.63 -3.51 20.01
N VAL A 111 -8.22 -4.49 19.33
CA VAL A 111 -8.21 -5.91 19.73
C VAL A 111 -7.26 -6.73 18.86
N GLY A 112 -7.12 -6.35 17.59
CA GLY A 112 -6.27 -7.05 16.65
C GLY A 112 -6.20 -6.36 15.30
N ALA A 113 -5.17 -6.70 14.55
CA ALA A 113 -4.99 -6.25 13.19
C ALA A 113 -4.40 -7.37 12.33
N SER A 114 -4.90 -7.47 11.11
CA SER A 114 -4.36 -8.34 10.08
C SER A 114 -4.45 -7.65 8.73
N TYR A 115 -3.65 -8.09 7.76
CA TYR A 115 -3.71 -7.56 6.41
C TYR A 115 -3.73 -8.67 5.37
N LEU A 116 -4.32 -8.35 4.23
CA LEU A 116 -4.27 -9.15 3.03
C LEU A 116 -3.33 -8.45 2.04
N PRO A 117 -2.17 -9.03 1.70
CA PRO A 117 -1.27 -8.43 0.72
C PRO A 117 -1.91 -8.47 -0.66
N LEU A 118 -1.81 -7.36 -1.38
CA LEU A 118 -2.37 -7.16 -2.71
C LEU A 118 -1.28 -6.70 -3.69
N ARG A 119 -1.55 -6.94 -4.97
CA ARG A 119 -0.81 -6.37 -6.07
C ARG A 119 -1.76 -5.88 -7.14
N ILE A 120 -1.53 -4.67 -7.63
CA ILE A 120 -2.25 -4.10 -8.77
C ILE A 120 -1.68 -4.72 -10.02
N ASN A 121 -2.45 -5.59 -10.66
CA ASN A 121 -2.09 -6.24 -11.90
C ASN A 121 -2.87 -5.62 -13.07
N PHE A 122 -2.29 -5.67 -14.26
CA PHE A 122 -2.99 -5.36 -15.50
C PHE A 122 -3.44 -6.65 -16.15
N ASP A 123 -4.74 -6.78 -16.45
CA ASP A 123 -5.25 -7.89 -17.24
C ASP A 123 -5.21 -7.53 -18.73
N PRO A 124 -4.38 -8.22 -19.55
CA PRO A 124 -4.25 -7.91 -20.97
C PRO A 124 -5.51 -8.22 -21.79
N THR A 125 -6.45 -9.01 -21.25
CA THR A 125 -7.71 -9.36 -21.91
C THR A 125 -8.78 -8.30 -21.65
N SER A 126 -9.08 -8.01 -20.38
CA SER A 126 -10.09 -7.00 -20.02
C SER A 126 -9.58 -5.56 -20.10
N LYS A 127 -8.26 -5.36 -20.22
CA LYS A 127 -7.59 -4.05 -20.20
C LYS A 127 -7.79 -3.29 -18.88
N CYS A 128 -8.09 -4.00 -17.81
CA CYS A 128 -8.34 -3.43 -16.49
C CYS A 128 -7.10 -3.53 -15.58
N LEU A 129 -6.89 -2.49 -14.77
CA LEU A 129 -6.06 -2.57 -13.57
C LEU A 129 -6.90 -3.18 -12.44
N GLN A 130 -6.40 -4.23 -11.81
CA GLN A 130 -7.12 -4.94 -10.76
C GLN A 130 -6.21 -5.19 -9.56
N PRO A 131 -6.62 -4.78 -8.35
CA PRO A 131 -5.96 -5.18 -7.11
C PRO A 131 -6.27 -6.66 -6.85
N THR A 132 -5.25 -7.50 -6.89
CA THR A 132 -5.37 -8.95 -6.72
C THR A 132 -4.60 -9.39 -5.47
N PRO A 133 -5.16 -10.26 -4.61
CA PRO A 133 -4.39 -10.86 -3.53
C PRO A 133 -3.13 -11.57 -4.02
N THR A 134 -2.02 -11.37 -3.32
CA THR A 134 -0.75 -12.06 -3.62
C THR A 134 -0.51 -13.22 -2.67
N GLY A 135 0.09 -14.31 -3.17
CA GLY A 135 0.33 -15.54 -2.40
C GLY A 135 -0.85 -16.51 -2.45
N PRO A 136 -0.90 -17.53 -1.57
CA PRO A 136 -2.09 -18.40 -1.44
C PRO A 136 -3.28 -17.50 -1.14
N ALA A 137 -4.26 -17.47 -2.05
CA ALA A 137 -5.18 -16.36 -2.30
C ALA A 137 -6.16 -15.96 -1.16
N THR A 138 -5.90 -16.30 0.10
CA THR A 138 -6.84 -16.13 1.22
C THR A 138 -6.20 -15.88 2.60
N ASN A 139 -4.87 -15.91 2.73
CA ASN A 139 -4.24 -15.84 4.05
C ASN A 139 -4.12 -14.39 4.54
N TRP A 140 -4.93 -14.06 5.53
CA TRP A 140 -4.77 -12.84 6.32
C TRP A 140 -3.56 -12.99 7.24
N ILE A 141 -2.57 -12.12 7.09
CA ILE A 141 -1.36 -12.10 7.91
C ILE A 141 -1.65 -11.25 9.14
N ARG A 142 -1.45 -11.81 10.33
CA ARG A 142 -1.58 -11.05 11.58
C ARG A 142 -0.42 -10.07 11.69
N VAL A 143 -0.73 -8.81 11.96
CA VAL A 143 0.25 -7.74 12.08
C VAL A 143 1.27 -8.06 13.18
N CYS A 144 2.56 -7.96 12.84
CA CYS A 144 3.74 -8.26 13.65
C CYS A 144 3.75 -9.67 14.26
N SER A 145 3.13 -10.64 13.58
CA SER A 145 3.33 -12.07 13.85
C SER A 145 4.64 -12.58 13.24
N ALA A 146 5.03 -13.81 13.54
CA ALA A 146 6.27 -14.42 13.03
C ALA A 146 6.37 -14.44 11.49
N ASP A 147 5.21 -14.50 10.80
CA ASP A 147 5.14 -14.58 9.34
C ASP A 147 5.04 -13.19 8.67
N ASP A 148 5.10 -12.10 9.45
CA ASP A 148 4.91 -10.74 8.96
C ASP A 148 6.22 -10.01 8.69
N SER A 149 6.71 -10.12 7.45
CA SER A 149 7.92 -9.43 6.99
C SER A 149 7.78 -7.91 6.85
N ALA A 150 6.57 -7.35 6.93
CA ALA A 150 6.33 -5.91 6.82
C ALA A 150 6.27 -5.20 8.18
N CYS A 151 6.45 -5.94 9.28
CA CYS A 151 6.56 -5.35 10.62
C CYS A 151 7.91 -4.64 10.79
N LEU A 152 7.88 -3.39 11.24
CA LEU A 152 9.06 -2.61 11.59
C LEU A 152 9.33 -2.81 13.08
N ASN A 153 10.39 -3.55 13.42
CA ASN A 153 10.80 -3.79 14.80
C ASN A 153 11.27 -2.50 15.50
#